data_AF-A0A4S8HR64-F1
#
_entry.id   AF-A0A4S8HR64-F1
#
_cell.length_a   1.000
_cell.length_b   1.000
_cell.length_c   1.000
_cell.angle_alpha   90.00
_cell.angle_beta   90.00
_cell.angle_gamma   90.00
#
_symmetry.space_group_name_H-M   'P 1'
#
loop_
_entity.id
_entity.type
_entity.pdbx_description
1 polymer ?
#
loop_
_entity_poly.entity_id
_entity_poly.type
_entity_poly.pdbx_seq_one_letter_code
_entity_poly.pdbx_strand_id
1 'polypeptide(L)'
;MNKKIDLAESQFMITVNYDSQILIDNQSVGNVKKGEFGIFKVFPGEHYIEARSLDGKWKYKGLHSVQLGYQEIVELVLLPADVSIGLSGTYRDQRDNRTYKTVKINGKTWLAENLKYTIHRSWCYSNNQNNCNNNGRLYHLDYIKDACPIGWHIPTREEWLELIQLYSNETLINDLKSGGKSNFNLQFSGNIWARMNNNAVFESYELGQTEKFWLDEPTVVDGHNEKGMCVAFNLNGFSIQKNVARQHGNQYCNAISLRCVKDD
;
A
#
# COMPACT_ATOMS: atom_id res chain seq x y z
N MET A 1 -6.12 -45.26 40.70
CA MET A 1 -5.40 -45.59 39.45
C MET A 1 -5.23 -44.30 38.66
N ASN A 2 -4.03 -43.73 38.61
CA ASN A 2 -3.73 -42.61 37.73
C ASN A 2 -3.56 -43.16 36.31
N LYS A 3 -4.54 -42.91 35.43
CA LYS A 3 -4.36 -43.16 34.00
C LYS A 3 -3.32 -42.16 33.48
N LYS A 4 -2.11 -42.65 33.20
CA LYS A 4 -1.17 -41.94 32.32
C LYS A 4 -1.72 -42.08 30.90
N ILE A 5 -2.15 -40.97 30.32
CA ILE A 5 -2.40 -40.88 28.88
C ILE A 5 -1.09 -40.38 28.28
N ASP A 6 -0.46 -41.17 27.41
CA ASP A 6 0.57 -40.64 26.51
C ASP A 6 -0.16 -39.69 25.56
N LEU A 7 -0.09 -38.40 25.83
CA LEU A 7 -0.57 -37.38 24.91
C LEU A 7 0.38 -37.39 23.72
N ALA A 8 -0.06 -37.89 22.57
CA ALA A 8 0.79 -37.88 21.38
C ALA A 8 1.07 -36.41 21.01
N GLU A 9 2.34 -36.04 21.07
CA GLU A 9 2.81 -34.68 20.79
C GLU A 9 2.74 -34.40 19.28
N SER A 10 2.40 -33.16 18.94
CA SER A 10 2.46 -32.63 17.57
C SER A 10 3.44 -31.47 17.53
N GLN A 11 3.84 -31.00 16.35
CA GLN A 11 4.90 -29.98 16.25
C GLN A 11 4.60 -28.92 15.21
N PHE A 12 4.93 -27.67 15.53
CA PHE A 12 5.07 -26.61 14.54
C PHE A 12 6.56 -26.44 14.20
N MET A 13 6.87 -26.41 12.91
CA MET A 13 8.16 -26.02 12.38
C MET A 13 8.02 -24.62 11.78
N ILE A 14 8.44 -23.62 12.55
CA ILE A 14 8.17 -22.21 12.28
C ILE A 14 9.43 -21.56 11.71
N THR A 15 9.29 -20.80 10.62
CA THR A 15 10.33 -19.89 10.12
C THR A 15 9.80 -18.46 10.04
N VAL A 16 10.72 -17.50 10.12
CA VAL A 16 10.42 -16.06 10.24
C VAL A 16 11.35 -15.23 9.34
N ASN A 17 10.87 -14.09 8.88
CA ASN A 17 11.63 -13.12 8.07
C ASN A 17 12.51 -12.14 8.89
N TYR A 18 12.41 -12.18 10.22
CA TYR A 18 13.23 -11.42 11.18
C TYR A 18 13.57 -12.29 12.39
N ASP A 19 14.70 -12.02 13.05
CA ASP A 19 14.99 -12.64 14.35
C ASP A 19 13.86 -12.32 15.32
N SER A 20 13.17 -13.36 15.81
CA SER A 20 11.89 -13.19 16.48
C SER A 20 11.73 -14.09 17.69
N GLN A 21 11.07 -13.57 18.73
CA GLN A 21 10.47 -14.34 19.79
C GLN A 21 9.15 -14.95 19.31
N ILE A 22 8.93 -16.23 19.57
CA ILE A 22 7.71 -16.96 19.26
C ILE A 22 6.92 -17.16 20.55
N LEU A 23 5.61 -16.89 20.46
CA LEU A 23 4.64 -17.23 21.48
C LEU A 23 3.60 -18.17 20.89
N ILE A 24 3.23 -19.20 21.63
CA ILE A 24 2.12 -20.10 21.31
C ILE A 24 1.13 -20.01 22.47
N ASP A 25 -0.13 -19.70 22.17
CA ASP A 25 -1.19 -19.45 23.15
C ASP A 25 -0.79 -18.46 24.25
N ASN A 26 -0.18 -17.36 23.83
CA ASN A 26 0.36 -16.29 24.67
C ASN A 26 1.55 -16.70 25.58
N GLN A 27 2.10 -17.91 25.43
CA GLN A 27 3.29 -18.34 26.15
C GLN A 27 4.52 -18.24 25.25
N SER A 28 5.57 -17.54 25.70
CA SER A 28 6.87 -17.52 25.00
C SER A 28 7.47 -18.91 24.99
N VAL A 29 7.73 -19.44 23.79
CA VAL A 29 8.28 -20.80 23.59
C VAL A 29 9.73 -20.80 23.12
N GLY A 30 10.24 -19.66 22.64
CA GLY A 30 11.65 -19.51 22.25
C GLY A 30 11.86 -18.45 21.19
N ASN A 31 13.10 -18.34 20.70
CA ASN A 31 13.45 -17.44 19.61
C ASN A 31 13.79 -18.24 18.35
N VAL A 32 13.46 -17.70 17.19
CA VAL A 32 13.82 -18.22 15.87
C VAL A 32 14.61 -17.15 15.14
N LYS A 33 15.77 -17.53 14.59
CA LYS A 33 16.57 -16.64 13.75
C LYS A 33 15.97 -16.55 12.36
N LYS A 34 16.16 -15.40 11.72
CA LYS A 34 15.72 -15.16 10.34
C LYS A 34 16.20 -16.28 9.41
N GLY A 35 15.27 -16.89 8.68
CA GLY A 35 15.55 -17.93 7.70
C GLY A 35 15.94 -19.30 8.28
N GLU A 36 15.94 -19.46 9.60
CA GLU A 36 16.10 -20.75 10.27
C GLU A 36 14.72 -21.32 10.66
N PHE A 37 14.69 -22.61 11.01
CA PHE A 37 13.50 -23.29 11.53
C PHE A 37 13.60 -23.47 13.04
N GLY A 38 12.59 -23.01 13.77
CA GLY A 38 12.32 -23.41 15.15
C GLY A 38 11.30 -24.54 15.20
N ILE A 39 11.52 -25.54 16.06
CA ILE A 39 10.60 -26.66 16.25
C ILE A 39 9.97 -26.54 17.63
N PHE A 40 8.64 -26.46 17.67
CA PHE A 40 7.88 -26.26 18.89
C PHE A 40 6.84 -27.37 19.06
N LYS A 41 6.97 -28.12 20.16
CA LYS A 41 6.01 -29.18 20.52
C LYS A 41 4.75 -28.56 21.09
N VAL A 42 3.61 -29.07 20.66
CA VAL A 42 2.28 -28.64 21.07
C VAL A 42 1.35 -29.85 21.20
N PHE A 43 0.20 -29.64 21.84
CA PHE A 43 -0.89 -30.60 21.72
C PHE A 43 -1.50 -30.54 20.31
N PRO A 44 -2.18 -31.59 19.85
CA PRO A 44 -2.96 -31.53 18.64
C PRO A 44 -4.13 -30.56 18.81
N GLY A 45 -4.46 -29.80 17.78
CA GLY A 45 -5.56 -28.85 17.79
C GLY A 45 -5.17 -27.47 17.25
N GLU A 46 -5.99 -26.48 17.56
CA GLU A 46 -5.79 -25.09 17.17
C GLU A 46 -4.99 -24.33 18.22
N HIS A 47 -4.00 -23.56 17.76
CA HIS A 47 -3.11 -22.77 18.57
C HIS A 47 -2.96 -21.37 17.97
N TYR A 48 -2.97 -20.35 18.83
CA TYR A 48 -2.62 -19.00 18.40
C TYR A 48 -1.10 -18.85 18.41
N ILE A 49 -0.53 -18.58 17.24
CA ILE A 49 0.90 -18.31 17.10
C ILE A 49 1.09 -16.79 16.97
N GLU A 50 1.92 -16.24 17.84
CA GLU A 50 2.47 -14.90 17.69
C GLU A 50 3.98 -14.98 17.43
N ALA A 51 4.48 -14.13 16.54
CA ALA A 51 5.91 -13.86 16.43
C ALA A 51 6.13 -12.37 16.64
N ARG A 52 7.18 -12.01 17.36
CA ARG A 52 7.58 -10.61 17.58
C ARG A 52 9.06 -10.49 17.29
N SER A 53 9.45 -9.59 16.40
CA SER A 53 10.88 -9.36 16.15
C SER A 53 11.57 -8.91 17.44
N LEU A 54 12.85 -9.27 17.61
CA LEU A 54 13.60 -8.94 18.82
C LEU A 54 13.81 -7.43 19.02
N ASP A 55 13.76 -6.65 17.94
CA ASP A 55 13.77 -5.18 17.99
C ASP A 55 12.39 -4.56 18.30
N GLY A 56 11.35 -5.39 18.44
CA GLY A 56 9.98 -4.99 18.73
C GLY A 56 9.25 -4.30 17.57
N LYS A 57 9.87 -4.18 16.39
CA LYS A 57 9.32 -3.44 15.25
C LYS A 57 8.35 -4.23 14.40
N TRP A 58 8.34 -5.55 14.50
CA TRP A 58 7.52 -6.43 13.66
C TRP A 58 6.78 -7.44 14.52
N LYS A 59 5.55 -7.78 14.12
CA LYS A 59 4.72 -8.79 14.76
C LYS A 59 3.91 -9.59 13.73
N TYR A 60 3.61 -10.82 14.10
CA TYR A 60 2.63 -11.68 13.47
C TYR A 60 1.68 -12.20 14.55
N LYS A 61 0.41 -12.41 14.21
CA LYS A 61 -0.55 -13.13 15.05
C LYS A 61 -1.56 -13.86 14.16
N GLY A 62 -1.72 -15.17 14.37
CA GLY A 62 -2.66 -15.97 13.60
C GLY A 62 -3.01 -17.30 14.27
N LEU A 63 -4.13 -17.89 13.87
CA LEU A 63 -4.59 -19.21 14.32
C LEU A 63 -4.04 -20.28 13.37
N HIS A 64 -3.44 -21.33 13.92
CA HIS A 64 -2.89 -22.46 13.19
C HIS A 64 -3.38 -23.76 13.81
N SER A 65 -3.49 -24.82 13.01
CA SER A 65 -3.89 -26.13 13.51
C SER A 65 -2.87 -27.19 13.16
N VAL A 66 -2.70 -28.17 14.04
CA VAL A 66 -1.86 -29.34 13.78
C VAL A 66 -2.58 -30.60 14.22
N GLN A 67 -2.57 -31.61 13.36
CA GLN A 67 -3.17 -32.91 13.62
C GLN A 67 -2.29 -33.76 14.54
N LEU A 68 -2.91 -34.72 15.23
CA LEU A 68 -2.24 -35.64 16.14
C LEU A 68 -1.08 -36.39 15.46
N GLY A 69 0.14 -36.17 15.96
CA GLY A 69 1.35 -36.85 15.47
C GLY A 69 1.92 -36.28 14.17
N TYR A 70 1.43 -35.13 13.71
CA TYR A 70 1.94 -34.43 12.53
C TYR A 70 2.88 -33.29 12.92
N GLN A 71 3.68 -32.89 11.93
CA GLN A 71 4.46 -31.67 11.95
C GLN A 71 3.90 -30.72 10.89
N GLU A 72 3.54 -29.52 11.30
CA GLU A 72 3.05 -28.47 10.40
C GLU A 72 4.14 -27.41 10.17
N ILE A 73 4.38 -27.05 8.91
CA ILE A 73 5.35 -26.01 8.55
C ILE A 73 4.62 -24.68 8.45
N VAL A 74 5.07 -23.70 9.21
CA VAL A 74 4.44 -22.38 9.26
C VAL A 74 5.48 -21.31 8.92
N GLU A 75 5.33 -20.72 7.74
CA GLU A 75 6.15 -19.59 7.29
C GLU A 75 5.50 -18.27 7.70
N LEU A 76 6.10 -17.61 8.68
CA LEU A 76 5.57 -16.36 9.24
C LEU A 76 6.23 -15.16 8.58
N VAL A 77 5.40 -14.33 7.95
CA VAL A 77 5.78 -12.99 7.49
C VAL A 77 5.31 -11.99 8.54
N LEU A 78 6.23 -11.46 9.34
CA LEU A 78 5.90 -10.44 10.33
C LEU A 78 5.69 -9.09 9.65
N LEU A 79 4.71 -8.33 10.13
CA LEU A 79 4.34 -6.99 9.70
C LEU A 79 4.68 -5.97 10.81
N PRO A 80 4.79 -4.66 10.55
CA PRO A 80 5.16 -3.72 11.60
C PRO A 80 4.26 -3.76 12.84
N ALA A 81 4.86 -3.67 14.03
CA ALA A 81 4.16 -3.84 15.30
C ALA A 81 3.18 -2.70 15.58
N ASP A 82 3.45 -1.54 14.98
CA ASP A 82 2.67 -0.30 15.00
C ASP A 82 1.73 -0.17 13.81
N VAL A 83 1.36 -1.28 13.14
CA VAL A 83 0.33 -1.31 12.10
C VAL A 83 -1.02 -0.82 12.67
N SER A 84 -1.19 0.50 12.70
CA SER A 84 -2.47 1.17 12.66
C SER A 84 -3.04 0.85 11.28
N ILE A 85 -4.09 0.05 11.21
CA ILE A 85 -4.80 -0.17 9.95
C ILE A 85 -5.99 0.76 9.97
N GLY A 86 -6.01 1.70 9.02
CA GLY A 86 -7.20 2.48 8.78
C GLY A 86 -7.53 3.53 9.84
N LEU A 87 -6.56 3.99 10.64
CA LEU A 87 -6.83 5.05 11.61
C LEU A 87 -7.06 6.37 10.87
N SER A 88 -8.31 6.84 10.88
CA SER A 88 -8.71 8.06 10.19
C SER A 88 -8.15 9.30 10.90
N GLY A 89 -7.80 10.30 10.11
CA GLY A 89 -7.41 11.62 10.58
C GLY A 89 -7.78 12.69 9.56
N THR A 90 -7.29 13.90 9.80
CA THR A 90 -7.39 15.00 8.83
C THR A 90 -6.10 15.79 8.78
N TYR A 91 -5.83 16.41 7.64
CA TYR A 91 -4.72 17.30 7.42
C TYR A 91 -5.20 18.54 6.68
N ARG A 92 -4.86 19.73 7.19
CA ARG A 92 -5.16 21.01 6.55
C ARG A 92 -3.93 21.51 5.81
N ASP A 93 -3.98 21.48 4.49
CA ASP A 93 -2.94 22.04 3.63
C ASP A 93 -2.94 23.57 3.75
N GLN A 94 -1.85 24.13 4.26
CA GLN A 94 -1.74 25.57 4.49
C GLN A 94 -1.61 26.37 3.19
N ARG A 95 -1.27 25.72 2.08
CA ARG A 95 -1.05 26.38 0.79
C ARG A 95 -2.35 26.81 0.12
N ASP A 96 -3.44 26.08 0.37
CA ASP A 96 -4.77 26.35 -0.22
C ASP A 96 -5.93 26.27 0.79
N ASN A 97 -5.62 26.11 2.08
CA ASN A 97 -6.58 25.96 3.18
C ASN A 97 -7.53 24.76 3.06
N ARG A 98 -7.26 23.80 2.18
CA ARG A 98 -8.10 22.61 2.04
C ARG A 98 -7.77 21.59 3.12
N THR A 99 -8.81 21.03 3.71
CA THR A 99 -8.69 19.91 4.64
C THR A 99 -8.91 18.61 3.88
N TYR A 100 -7.90 17.74 3.92
CA TYR A 100 -7.94 16.39 3.39
C TYR A 100 -8.18 15.39 4.52
N LYS A 101 -8.94 14.34 4.25
CA LYS A 101 -8.94 13.15 5.10
C LYS A 101 -7.59 12.45 4.98
N THR A 102 -7.14 11.90 6.09
CA THR A 102 -5.92 11.09 6.16
C THR A 102 -6.23 9.73 6.76
N VAL A 103 -5.32 8.80 6.52
CA VAL A 103 -5.36 7.48 7.14
C VAL A 103 -3.95 7.05 7.53
N LYS A 104 -3.78 6.59 8.77
CA LYS A 104 -2.53 5.99 9.21
C LYS A 104 -2.54 4.50 8.88
N ILE A 105 -1.58 4.07 8.07
CA ILE A 105 -1.38 2.69 7.61
C ILE A 105 0.11 2.39 7.69
N ASN A 106 0.48 1.32 8.38
CA ASN A 106 1.87 0.86 8.45
C ASN A 106 2.88 1.92 8.97
N GLY A 107 2.53 2.67 10.02
CA GLY A 107 3.41 3.73 10.54
C GLY A 107 3.57 4.94 9.60
N LYS A 108 2.80 5.02 8.52
CA LYS A 108 2.77 6.15 7.58
C LYS A 108 1.40 6.79 7.54
N THR A 109 1.38 8.11 7.43
CA THR A 109 0.14 8.87 7.25
C THR A 109 -0.08 9.13 5.77
N TRP A 110 -1.12 8.55 5.20
CA TRP A 110 -1.53 8.72 3.80
C TRP A 110 -2.65 9.73 3.68
N LEU A 111 -2.70 10.48 2.58
CA LEU A 111 -3.95 11.12 2.18
C LEU A 111 -4.96 10.03 1.80
N ALA A 112 -6.15 10.08 2.41
CA ALA A 112 -7.29 9.24 2.05
C ALA A 112 -8.12 9.88 0.91
N GLU A 113 -7.60 10.94 0.29
CA GLU A 113 -8.16 11.61 -0.87
C GLU A 113 -7.03 11.90 -1.85
N ASN A 114 -7.35 11.89 -3.15
CA ASN A 114 -6.41 12.33 -4.16
C ASN A 114 -6.15 13.82 -4.01
N LEU A 115 -4.90 14.23 -4.25
CA LEU A 115 -4.47 15.62 -4.06
C LEU A 115 -5.25 16.57 -4.97
N LYS A 116 -5.71 17.70 -4.41
CA LYS A 116 -6.51 18.73 -5.11
C LYS A 116 -5.75 20.06 -5.29
N TYR A 117 -4.48 20.10 -4.88
CA TYR A 117 -3.66 21.31 -4.92
C TYR A 117 -3.39 21.75 -6.37
N THR A 118 -3.65 23.02 -6.69
CA THR A 118 -3.50 23.51 -8.05
C THR A 118 -2.06 23.92 -8.31
N ILE A 119 -1.42 23.27 -9.28
CA ILE A 119 -0.10 23.65 -9.81
C ILE A 119 -0.15 23.82 -11.32
N HIS A 120 0.93 24.34 -11.89
CA HIS A 120 1.13 24.34 -13.34
C HIS A 120 1.04 22.91 -13.89
N ARG A 121 0.34 22.74 -15.01
CA ARG A 121 0.07 21.42 -15.63
C ARG A 121 -0.59 20.41 -14.67
N SER A 122 -1.66 20.87 -14.01
CA SER A 122 -2.63 20.01 -13.33
C SER A 122 -4.03 20.28 -13.87
N TRP A 123 -4.87 19.26 -13.98
CA TRP A 123 -6.20 19.36 -14.61
C TRP A 123 -7.28 18.57 -13.87
N CYS A 124 -8.53 18.92 -14.15
CA CYS A 124 -9.68 18.09 -13.79
C CYS A 124 -9.99 17.13 -14.92
N TYR A 125 -10.38 15.89 -14.58
CA TYR A 125 -10.91 14.94 -15.55
C TYR A 125 -12.03 15.58 -16.39
N SER A 126 -11.98 15.45 -17.71
CA SER A 126 -12.89 16.06 -18.69
C SER A 126 -13.04 17.59 -18.56
N ASN A 127 -12.02 18.27 -18.03
CA ASN A 127 -12.05 19.71 -17.76
C ASN A 127 -13.24 20.15 -16.89
N ASN A 128 -13.74 19.26 -16.01
CA ASN A 128 -14.90 19.51 -15.17
C ASN A 128 -14.47 19.68 -13.70
N GLN A 129 -14.71 20.86 -13.14
CA GLN A 129 -14.33 21.19 -11.76
C GLN A 129 -14.93 20.25 -10.71
N ASN A 130 -16.11 19.67 -10.95
CA ASN A 130 -16.71 18.71 -10.03
C ASN A 130 -15.86 17.44 -9.90
N ASN A 131 -15.20 17.00 -10.98
CA ASN A 131 -14.29 15.86 -10.93
C ASN A 131 -13.05 16.17 -10.09
N CYS A 132 -12.52 17.40 -10.16
CA CYS A 132 -11.48 17.84 -9.23
C CYS A 132 -11.93 17.76 -7.77
N ASN A 133 -13.13 18.24 -7.48
CA ASN A 133 -13.66 18.28 -6.12
C ASN A 133 -13.93 16.87 -5.56
N ASN A 134 -14.37 15.94 -6.41
CA ASN A 134 -14.77 14.60 -5.99
C ASN A 134 -13.62 13.58 -6.03
N ASN A 135 -12.73 13.69 -7.02
CA ASN A 135 -11.74 12.66 -7.37
C ASN A 135 -10.29 13.14 -7.34
N GLY A 136 -10.05 14.43 -7.04
CA GLY A 136 -8.70 15.00 -7.09
C GLY A 136 -8.32 15.55 -8.46
N ARG A 137 -7.16 16.21 -8.52
CA ARG A 137 -6.57 16.68 -9.76
C ARG A 137 -5.66 15.59 -10.36
N LEU A 138 -5.44 15.70 -11.67
CA LEU A 138 -4.48 14.90 -12.41
C LEU A 138 -3.27 15.77 -12.74
N TYR A 139 -2.07 15.26 -12.54
CA TYR A 139 -0.81 16.03 -12.56
C TYR A 139 0.13 15.52 -13.64
N HIS A 140 0.83 16.44 -14.30
CA HIS A 140 1.92 16.09 -15.23
C HIS A 140 3.21 15.75 -14.49
N LEU A 141 3.95 14.76 -15.00
CA LEU A 141 5.19 14.25 -14.43
C LEU A 141 6.20 15.36 -14.07
N ASP A 142 6.50 16.29 -14.97
CA ASP A 142 7.58 17.28 -14.76
C ASP A 142 7.30 18.24 -13.57
N TYR A 143 6.06 18.30 -13.09
CA TYR A 143 5.63 19.27 -12.07
C TYR A 143 5.21 18.60 -10.76
N ILE A 144 5.23 17.25 -10.67
CA ILE A 144 4.76 16.55 -9.47
C ILE A 144 5.61 16.85 -8.23
N LYS A 145 6.88 17.22 -8.40
CA LYS A 145 7.81 17.50 -7.30
C LYS A 145 7.37 18.68 -6.43
N ASP A 146 6.61 19.62 -6.99
CA ASP A 146 6.07 20.78 -6.27
C ASP A 146 4.65 20.53 -5.72
N ALA A 147 4.07 19.36 -5.98
CA ALA A 147 2.66 19.09 -5.71
C ALA A 147 2.39 18.78 -4.24
N CYS A 148 3.18 17.90 -3.61
CA CYS A 148 2.96 17.50 -2.22
C CYS A 148 3.32 18.63 -1.23
N PRO A 149 2.56 18.78 -0.14
CA PRO A 149 2.83 19.82 0.86
C PRO A 149 4.12 19.55 1.63
N ILE A 150 4.68 20.58 2.28
CA ILE A 150 5.88 20.44 3.12
C ILE A 150 5.65 19.36 4.20
N GLY A 151 6.63 18.47 4.35
CA GLY A 151 6.55 17.33 5.26
C GLY A 151 5.75 16.14 4.73
N TRP A 152 5.29 16.21 3.48
CA TRP A 152 4.69 15.11 2.74
C TRP A 152 5.47 14.90 1.44
N HIS A 153 5.48 13.68 0.93
CA HIS A 153 6.16 13.33 -0.31
C HIS A 153 5.26 12.51 -1.23
N ILE A 154 5.70 12.42 -2.49
CA ILE A 154 5.13 11.48 -3.45
C ILE A 154 5.58 10.08 -2.99
N PRO A 155 4.68 9.08 -2.89
CA PRO A 155 5.10 7.78 -2.39
C PRO A 155 6.06 7.09 -3.36
N THR A 156 7.06 6.42 -2.78
CA THR A 156 7.99 5.53 -3.50
C THR A 156 7.30 4.23 -3.89
N ARG A 157 7.94 3.45 -4.77
CA ARG A 157 7.47 2.11 -5.11
C ARG A 157 7.38 1.22 -3.87
N GLU A 158 8.38 1.27 -3.00
CA GLU A 158 8.47 0.44 -1.80
C GLU A 158 7.33 0.75 -0.83
N GLU A 159 7.00 2.02 -0.60
CA GLU A 159 5.87 2.40 0.28
C GLU A 159 4.53 1.90 -0.22
N TRP A 160 4.30 1.93 -1.55
CA TRP A 160 3.11 1.33 -2.13
C TRP A 160 3.08 -0.18 -1.95
N LEU A 161 4.21 -0.86 -2.15
CA LEU A 161 4.30 -2.31 -1.97
C LEU A 161 4.07 -2.71 -0.51
N GLU A 162 4.64 -1.98 0.45
CA GLU A 162 4.41 -2.18 1.87
C GLU A 162 2.92 -2.04 2.23
N LEU A 163 2.24 -0.97 1.74
CA LEU A 163 0.81 -0.80 1.95
C LEU A 163 -0.01 -1.94 1.35
N ILE A 164 0.30 -2.34 0.11
CA ILE A 164 -0.45 -3.37 -0.62
C ILE A 164 -0.28 -4.74 0.03
N GLN A 165 0.91 -5.08 0.50
CA GLN A 165 1.22 -6.37 1.13
C GLN A 165 0.52 -6.58 2.47
N LEU A 166 -0.08 -5.55 3.07
CA LEU A 166 -0.93 -5.69 4.25
C LEU A 166 -2.29 -6.36 3.96
N TYR A 167 -2.67 -6.49 2.69
CA TYR A 167 -3.97 -7.01 2.27
C TYR A 167 -3.79 -8.26 1.41
N SER A 168 -4.78 -9.18 1.44
CA SER A 168 -4.74 -10.35 0.57
C SER A 168 -5.04 -9.95 -0.88
N ASN A 169 -4.44 -10.66 -1.84
CA ASN A 169 -4.68 -10.39 -3.26
C ASN A 169 -6.18 -10.50 -3.63
N GLU A 170 -6.91 -11.42 -2.99
CA GLU A 170 -8.35 -11.63 -3.25
C GLU A 170 -9.22 -10.46 -2.79
N THR A 171 -8.84 -9.77 -1.70
CA THR A 171 -9.64 -8.68 -1.12
C THR A 171 -9.04 -7.30 -1.31
N LEU A 172 -7.82 -7.19 -1.86
CA LEU A 172 -7.05 -5.94 -1.96
C LEU A 172 -7.88 -4.74 -2.40
N ILE A 173 -8.55 -4.84 -3.55
CA ILE A 173 -9.34 -3.72 -4.10
C ILE A 173 -10.55 -3.41 -3.22
N ASN A 174 -11.20 -4.42 -2.66
CA ASN A 174 -12.33 -4.24 -1.75
C ASN A 174 -11.92 -3.62 -0.41
N ASP A 175 -10.72 -3.92 0.06
CA ASP A 175 -10.17 -3.37 1.29
C ASP A 175 -9.71 -1.93 1.10
N LEU A 176 -9.14 -1.58 -0.06
CA LEU A 176 -8.63 -0.24 -0.36
C LEU A 176 -9.68 0.77 -0.83
N LYS A 177 -10.74 0.32 -1.52
CA LYS A 177 -11.78 1.22 -2.04
C LYS A 177 -12.55 1.95 -0.94
N SER A 178 -13.32 2.96 -1.34
CA SER A 178 -14.25 3.66 -0.43
C SER A 178 -15.15 2.67 0.32
N GLY A 179 -15.21 2.81 1.64
CA GLY A 179 -15.96 1.91 2.55
C GLY A 179 -15.26 0.58 2.86
N GLY A 180 -14.08 0.32 2.29
CA GLY A 180 -13.25 -0.84 2.64
C GLY A 180 -12.58 -0.70 4.00
N LYS A 181 -12.13 -1.82 4.56
CA LYS A 181 -11.57 -1.89 5.93
C LYS A 181 -10.29 -1.08 6.14
N SER A 182 -9.60 -0.70 5.05
CA SER A 182 -8.38 0.11 5.14
C SER A 182 -8.63 1.57 5.43
N ASN A 183 -9.84 2.10 5.19
CA ASN A 183 -10.12 3.53 5.12
C ASN A 183 -9.23 4.32 4.13
N PHE A 184 -8.50 3.64 3.23
CA PHE A 184 -7.62 4.27 2.25
C PHE A 184 -8.41 5.07 1.21
N ASN A 185 -9.66 4.68 0.93
CA ASN A 185 -10.54 5.39 0.01
C ASN A 185 -9.89 5.55 -1.39
N LEU A 186 -9.52 4.41 -1.98
CA LEU A 186 -9.12 4.30 -3.37
C LEU A 186 -10.31 4.65 -4.27
N GLN A 187 -10.14 5.65 -5.14
CA GLN A 187 -11.15 6.16 -6.07
C GLN A 187 -10.63 6.02 -7.49
N PHE A 188 -11.46 5.53 -8.43
CA PHE A 188 -11.07 5.33 -9.83
C PHE A 188 -11.34 6.59 -10.66
N SER A 189 -10.35 7.48 -10.68
CA SER A 189 -10.43 8.85 -11.20
C SER A 189 -10.05 8.95 -12.68
N GLY A 190 -9.59 7.85 -13.28
CA GLY A 190 -9.14 7.81 -14.66
C GLY A 190 -7.86 8.60 -14.89
N ASN A 191 -7.61 8.97 -16.14
CA ASN A 191 -6.45 9.74 -16.54
C ASN A 191 -6.76 10.70 -17.71
N ILE A 192 -5.84 11.63 -17.96
CA ILE A 192 -5.92 12.55 -19.10
C ILE A 192 -4.75 12.32 -20.03
N TRP A 193 -5.07 12.29 -21.32
CA TRP A 193 -4.13 12.52 -22.39
C TRP A 193 -4.40 13.89 -23.01
N ALA A 194 -3.51 14.84 -22.77
CA ALA A 194 -3.67 16.22 -23.20
C ALA A 194 -2.78 16.51 -24.40
N ARG A 195 -3.32 17.08 -25.49
CA ARG A 195 -2.51 17.63 -26.57
C ARG A 195 -2.14 19.09 -26.25
N MET A 196 -0.87 19.40 -26.04
CA MET A 196 -0.38 20.77 -25.82
C MET A 196 -0.05 21.47 -27.14
N ASN A 197 -1.07 21.72 -27.97
CA ASN A 197 -0.99 22.66 -29.08
C ASN A 197 -1.92 23.87 -28.83
N ASN A 198 -1.96 24.85 -29.74
CA ASN A 198 -2.74 26.09 -29.57
C ASN A 198 -4.24 25.88 -29.29
N ASN A 199 -4.78 24.67 -29.48
CA ASN A 199 -6.17 24.31 -29.19
C ASN A 199 -6.22 23.14 -28.19
N ALA A 200 -5.56 23.28 -27.03
CA ALA A 200 -5.37 22.19 -26.07
C ALA A 200 -6.57 21.23 -25.96
N VAL A 201 -6.40 20.00 -26.46
CA VAL A 201 -7.45 18.96 -26.45
C VAL A 201 -7.17 18.02 -25.30
N PHE A 202 -8.16 17.83 -24.42
CA PHE A 202 -8.09 16.88 -23.31
C PHE A 202 -8.93 15.66 -23.64
N GLU A 203 -8.27 14.54 -23.90
CA GLU A 203 -8.94 13.25 -23.99
C GLU A 203 -8.85 12.62 -22.59
N SER A 204 -10.00 12.33 -21.98
CA SER A 204 -10.07 11.75 -20.64
C SER A 204 -10.54 10.30 -20.74
N TYR A 205 -9.88 9.40 -20.03
CA TYR A 205 -10.07 7.96 -20.19
C TYR A 205 -10.23 7.23 -18.85
N GLU A 206 -10.88 6.07 -18.89
CA GLU A 206 -10.89 5.07 -17.81
C GLU A 206 -11.51 5.57 -16.48
N LEU A 207 -12.33 6.63 -16.50
CA LEU A 207 -13.08 7.05 -15.30
C LEU A 207 -13.93 5.89 -14.76
N GLY A 208 -13.81 5.62 -13.46
CA GLY A 208 -14.51 4.53 -12.79
C GLY A 208 -13.91 3.14 -13.08
N GLN A 209 -12.85 3.03 -13.87
CA GLN A 209 -12.24 1.74 -14.24
C GLN A 209 -10.83 1.58 -13.69
N THR A 210 -10.01 2.62 -13.76
CA THR A 210 -8.62 2.59 -13.29
C THR A 210 -8.31 3.76 -12.38
N GLU A 211 -7.32 3.56 -11.53
CA GLU A 211 -6.65 4.62 -10.80
C GLU A 211 -5.15 4.48 -10.96
N LYS A 212 -4.46 5.57 -11.28
CA LYS A 212 -3.01 5.59 -11.44
C LYS A 212 -2.42 6.68 -10.57
N PHE A 213 -1.38 6.35 -9.82
CA PHE A 213 -0.64 7.30 -8.98
C PHE A 213 0.81 7.37 -9.42
N TRP A 214 1.34 8.58 -9.61
CA TRP A 214 2.78 8.75 -9.80
C TRP A 214 3.56 8.22 -8.60
N LEU A 215 4.75 7.69 -8.90
CA LEU A 215 5.73 7.26 -7.92
C LEU A 215 6.88 8.27 -7.86
N ASP A 216 7.52 8.37 -6.69
CA ASP A 216 8.78 9.09 -6.54
C ASP A 216 9.96 8.26 -7.04
N GLU A 217 10.01 8.05 -8.35
CA GLU A 217 11.06 7.27 -9.00
C GLU A 217 11.90 8.15 -9.93
N PRO A 218 13.20 7.83 -10.11
CA PRO A 218 14.02 8.51 -11.10
C PRO A 218 13.38 8.42 -12.49
N THR A 219 13.28 9.55 -13.16
CA THR A 219 12.85 9.58 -14.56
C THR A 219 13.93 8.92 -15.41
N VAL A 220 13.54 7.92 -16.19
CA VAL A 220 14.47 7.31 -17.16
C VAL A 220 14.43 8.17 -18.42
N VAL A 221 15.55 8.81 -18.74
CA VAL A 221 15.72 9.55 -20.00
C VAL A 221 16.23 8.59 -21.06
N ASP A 222 15.41 8.32 -22.07
CA ASP A 222 15.77 7.52 -23.24
C ASP A 222 15.55 8.35 -24.50
N GLY A 223 16.65 8.96 -24.98
CA GLY A 223 16.63 9.98 -26.01
C GLY A 223 15.90 11.24 -25.54
N HIS A 224 14.81 11.60 -26.23
CA HIS A 224 13.97 12.77 -25.91
C HIS A 224 12.74 12.45 -25.05
N ASN A 225 12.60 11.22 -24.55
CA ASN A 225 11.41 10.82 -23.78
C ASN A 225 11.74 10.77 -22.28
N GLU A 226 11.07 11.62 -21.50
CA GLU A 226 11.01 11.47 -20.04
C GLU A 226 9.96 10.42 -19.68
N LYS A 227 10.38 9.40 -18.93
CA LYS A 227 9.58 8.25 -18.56
C LYS A 227 9.42 8.22 -17.05
N GLY A 228 8.20 8.43 -16.57
CA GLY A 228 7.83 8.26 -15.16
C GLY A 228 7.37 6.83 -14.87
N MET A 229 7.16 6.54 -13.59
CA MET A 229 6.58 5.29 -13.13
C MET A 229 5.30 5.58 -12.35
N CYS A 230 4.34 4.66 -12.43
CA CYS A 230 3.11 4.76 -11.66
C CYS A 230 2.75 3.40 -11.05
N VAL A 231 2.05 3.43 -9.93
CA VAL A 231 1.21 2.29 -9.51
C VAL A 231 -0.16 2.46 -10.15
N ALA A 232 -0.72 1.38 -10.69
CA ALA A 232 -2.01 1.38 -11.35
C ALA A 232 -2.91 0.31 -10.72
N PHE A 233 -4.12 0.69 -10.36
CA PHE A 233 -5.17 -0.18 -9.83
C PHE A 233 -6.30 -0.30 -10.84
N ASN A 234 -6.92 -1.48 -10.88
CA ASN A 234 -8.19 -1.75 -11.55
C ASN A 234 -9.01 -2.73 -10.69
N LEU A 235 -10.16 -3.18 -11.19
CA LEU A 235 -11.03 -4.11 -10.46
C LEU A 235 -10.39 -5.48 -10.17
N ASN A 236 -9.35 -5.86 -10.91
CA ASN A 236 -8.69 -7.17 -10.81
C ASN A 236 -7.41 -7.14 -9.97
N GLY A 237 -6.97 -5.97 -9.50
CA GLY A 237 -5.75 -5.84 -8.71
C GLY A 237 -4.92 -4.61 -9.06
N PHE A 238 -3.60 -4.74 -8.91
CA PHE A 238 -2.66 -3.65 -9.15
C PHE A 238 -1.50 -4.07 -10.06
N SER A 239 -0.80 -3.07 -10.61
CA SER A 239 0.43 -3.25 -11.37
C SER A 239 1.36 -2.06 -11.15
N ILE A 240 2.67 -2.28 -11.23
CA ILE A 240 3.65 -1.19 -11.37
C ILE A 240 3.92 -0.99 -12.86
N GLN A 241 3.55 0.17 -13.38
CA GLN A 241 3.75 0.52 -14.78
C GLN A 241 4.99 1.40 -14.93
N LYS A 242 5.87 1.00 -15.85
CA LYS A 242 7.03 1.78 -16.25
C LYS A 242 6.70 2.57 -17.52
N ASN A 243 7.42 3.65 -17.76
CA ASN A 243 7.29 4.46 -18.98
C ASN A 243 5.94 5.14 -19.13
N VAL A 244 5.40 5.59 -18.00
CA VAL A 244 4.16 6.35 -17.92
C VAL A 244 4.56 7.82 -18.02
N ALA A 245 4.01 8.53 -19.00
CA ALA A 245 4.49 9.80 -19.60
C ALA A 245 5.26 9.57 -20.90
N ARG A 246 4.94 10.41 -21.90
CA ARG A 246 5.53 10.39 -23.23
C ARG A 246 5.45 11.80 -23.80
N GLN A 247 6.58 12.35 -24.26
CA GLN A 247 6.69 13.48 -25.20
C GLN A 247 8.10 13.36 -25.84
N HIS A 248 8.42 13.70 -27.11
CA HIS A 248 8.30 15.04 -27.70
C HIS A 248 8.30 15.12 -29.25
N GLY A 249 7.37 15.93 -29.76
CA GLY A 249 6.79 16.08 -31.12
C GLY A 249 5.34 16.60 -30.92
N ASN A 250 4.45 16.77 -31.91
CA ASN A 250 3.12 17.40 -31.66
C ASN A 250 2.23 16.66 -30.60
N GLN A 251 1.89 17.27 -29.48
CA GLN A 251 2.55 17.15 -28.17
C GLN A 251 1.53 16.53 -27.20
N TYR A 252 1.72 15.31 -26.71
CA TYR A 252 0.82 14.69 -25.73
C TYR A 252 1.44 14.73 -24.34
N CYS A 253 0.62 14.97 -23.32
CA CYS A 253 1.03 15.00 -21.93
C CYS A 253 0.07 14.09 -21.16
N ASN A 254 0.64 13.12 -20.43
CA ASN A 254 -0.15 12.24 -19.59
C ASN A 254 -0.28 12.86 -18.20
N ALA A 255 -1.50 12.91 -17.67
CA ALA A 255 -1.75 13.35 -16.31
C ALA A 255 -2.55 12.28 -15.56
N ILE A 256 -2.03 11.90 -14.39
CA ILE A 256 -2.63 10.92 -13.49
C ILE A 256 -2.67 11.48 -12.07
N SER A 257 -3.32 10.77 -11.15
CA SER A 257 -3.52 11.22 -9.78
C SER A 257 -2.21 11.29 -8.99
N LEU A 258 -2.25 12.07 -7.90
CA LEU A 258 -1.24 12.06 -6.85
C LEU A 258 -1.91 11.78 -5.50
N ARG A 259 -1.24 10.99 -4.68
CA ARG A 259 -1.64 10.70 -3.30
C ARG A 259 -0.41 10.79 -2.42
N CYS A 260 -0.25 11.91 -1.74
CA CYS A 260 0.92 12.14 -0.90
C CYS A 260 0.87 11.27 0.36
N VAL A 261 2.05 10.93 0.84
CA VAL A 261 2.27 10.21 2.10
C VAL A 261 3.22 11.02 2.97
N LYS A 262 3.18 10.79 4.27
CA LYS A 262 4.06 11.40 5.26
C LYS A 262 4.59 10.30 6.18
N ASP A 263 5.90 10.36 6.44
CA ASP A 263 6.55 9.56 7.47
C ASP A 263 6.24 10.12 8.86
N ASP A 264 6.04 9.22 9.82
CA ASP A 264 5.81 9.56 11.23
C ASP A 264 7.11 9.67 12.03
#